data_AF-A0A2D8AL02-F1
#
_entry.id   AF-A0A2D8AL02-F1
#
_cell.length_a   1.000
_cell.length_b   1.000
_cell.length_c   1.000
_cell.angle_alpha   90.00
_cell.angle_beta   90.00
_cell.angle_gamma   90.00
#
_symmetry.space_group_name_H-M   'P 1'
#
loop_
_entity.id
_entity.type
_entity.pdbx_description
1 polymer ?
#
loop_
_entity_poly.entity_id
_entity_poly.type
_entity_poly.pdbx_seq_one_letter_code
_entity_poly.pdbx_strand_id
1 'polypeptide(L)'
;MKNFSCSCGQTLFFENTRCLNCDKPVGFDAGSRQMYPTHQDVQDASRVPGVLCRNASDFGVCNWFVSDQDSDFCLSCTLNHTIPNLLVPDRRRWWKSLEQAKRRLIYSLLSLQLPVVSKGDARDGLAFKFIEDQRTNPLVREEFVSTGHNDGLITINIAEADHVRREQSREYTGELYRTLLGHFRHEAGHYYFDRLVKNSGALEAFRALFGDERKDYSGALQDYYSNRTSAQKDPDLISHYAQAHPLEDWAEVWSHYLHMVDTLETAATYGMQQG
;
A
#
# COMPACT_ATOMS: atom_id res chain seq x y z
N MET A 1 9.67 -1.29 -9.06
CA MET A 1 9.61 -2.73 -8.77
C MET A 1 10.47 -3.49 -9.76
N LYS A 2 11.20 -4.50 -9.31
CA LYS A 2 11.95 -5.38 -10.21
C LYS A 2 11.04 -6.17 -11.15
N ASN A 3 11.60 -6.56 -12.28
CA ASN A 3 10.98 -7.53 -13.19
C ASN A 3 11.34 -8.96 -12.77
N PHE A 4 10.50 -9.91 -13.18
CA PHE A 4 10.69 -11.34 -12.96
C PHE A 4 10.82 -12.06 -14.31
N SER A 5 11.17 -13.34 -14.28
CA SER A 5 11.30 -14.15 -15.49
C SER A 5 10.45 -15.40 -15.39
N CYS A 6 9.67 -15.68 -16.44
CA CYS A 6 8.97 -16.95 -16.59
C CYS A 6 9.95 -18.09 -16.90
N SER A 7 9.55 -19.34 -16.69
CA SER A 7 10.33 -20.52 -17.07
C SER A 7 10.59 -20.63 -18.59
N CYS A 8 9.81 -19.94 -19.42
CA CYS A 8 10.07 -19.82 -20.86
C CYS A 8 11.01 -18.66 -21.25
N GLY A 9 11.54 -17.92 -20.28
CA GLY A 9 12.42 -16.76 -20.50
C GLY A 9 11.70 -15.42 -20.68
N GLN A 10 10.38 -15.40 -20.84
CA GLN A 10 9.60 -14.15 -20.97
C GLN A 10 9.65 -13.32 -19.69
N THR A 11 9.84 -12.01 -19.82
CA THR A 11 9.73 -11.06 -18.71
C THR A 11 8.32 -11.03 -18.13
N LEU A 12 8.23 -11.10 -16.81
CA LEU A 12 7.00 -10.99 -16.03
C LEU A 12 7.06 -9.71 -15.17
N PHE A 13 5.94 -9.02 -15.10
CA PHE A 13 5.69 -7.91 -14.20
C PHE A 13 4.91 -8.37 -12.97
N PHE A 14 5.04 -7.62 -11.88
CA PHE A 14 4.50 -7.97 -10.57
C PHE A 14 2.99 -8.28 -10.56
N GLU A 15 2.21 -7.67 -11.46
CA GLU A 15 0.77 -7.86 -11.56
C GLU A 15 0.37 -9.03 -12.49
N ASN A 16 1.31 -9.67 -13.18
CA ASN A 16 0.97 -10.76 -14.08
C ASN A 16 0.36 -11.94 -13.30
N THR A 17 -0.71 -12.49 -13.87
CA THR A 17 -1.33 -13.75 -13.44
C THR A 17 -1.06 -14.89 -14.44
N ARG A 18 -0.57 -14.55 -15.64
CA ARG A 18 -0.18 -15.48 -16.70
C ARG A 18 1.02 -14.91 -17.46
N CYS A 19 1.83 -15.79 -18.02
CA CYS A 19 2.90 -15.42 -18.95
C CYS A 19 2.30 -15.03 -20.31
N LEU A 20 2.68 -13.88 -20.86
CA LEU A 20 2.17 -13.42 -22.15
C LEU A 20 2.74 -14.17 -23.37
N ASN A 21 3.75 -15.03 -23.17
CA ASN A 21 4.36 -15.83 -24.23
C ASN A 21 3.89 -17.29 -24.20
N CYS A 22 4.08 -17.99 -23.08
CA CYS A 22 3.73 -19.42 -22.95
C CYS A 22 2.36 -19.68 -22.31
N ASP A 23 1.62 -18.62 -21.96
CA ASP A 23 0.28 -18.65 -21.36
C ASP A 23 0.15 -19.41 -20.02
N LYS A 24 1.28 -19.86 -19.44
CA LYS A 24 1.29 -20.53 -18.13
C LYS A 24 0.81 -19.57 -17.03
N PRO A 25 -0.12 -19.97 -16.15
CA PRO A 25 -0.49 -19.17 -15.00
C PRO A 25 0.70 -19.01 -14.05
N VAL A 26 0.85 -17.84 -13.47
CA VAL A 26 1.95 -17.48 -12.56
C VAL A 26 1.41 -16.80 -11.32
N GLY A 27 2.13 -16.95 -10.21
CA GLY A 27 1.87 -16.27 -8.96
C GLY A 27 3.13 -15.73 -8.33
N PHE A 28 2.97 -14.82 -7.37
CA PHE A 28 4.07 -14.25 -6.59
C PHE A 28 4.15 -14.89 -5.21
N ASP A 29 5.33 -15.34 -4.82
CA ASP A 29 5.61 -15.85 -3.48
C ASP A 29 6.24 -14.77 -2.61
N ALA A 30 5.59 -14.43 -1.50
CA ALA A 30 6.04 -13.39 -0.60
C ALA A 30 7.31 -13.79 0.18
N GLY A 31 7.53 -15.08 0.43
CA GLY A 31 8.69 -15.57 1.19
C GLY A 31 10.00 -15.40 0.42
N SER A 32 10.05 -15.94 -0.81
CA SER A 32 11.22 -15.81 -1.71
C SER A 32 11.27 -14.47 -2.45
N ARG A 33 10.15 -13.73 -2.51
CA ARG A 33 9.96 -12.52 -3.33
C ARG A 33 10.24 -12.78 -4.81
N GLN A 34 9.68 -13.88 -5.33
CA GLN A 34 9.81 -14.32 -6.72
C GLN A 34 8.45 -14.68 -7.33
N MET A 35 8.37 -14.72 -8.67
CA MET A 35 7.21 -15.24 -9.37
C MET A 35 7.46 -16.65 -9.89
N TYR A 36 6.47 -17.52 -9.74
CA TYR A 36 6.53 -18.92 -10.15
C TYR A 36 5.27 -19.32 -10.93
N PRO A 37 5.37 -20.27 -11.89
CA PRO A 37 4.19 -20.91 -12.46
C PRO A 37 3.35 -21.62 -11.39
N THR A 38 2.01 -21.59 -11.51
CA THR A 38 1.10 -22.19 -10.51
C THR A 38 1.02 -23.71 -10.59
N HIS A 39 1.34 -24.26 -11.76
CA HIS A 39 1.44 -25.68 -12.02
C HIS A 39 2.76 -25.93 -12.77
N GLN A 40 3.49 -26.97 -12.37
CA GLN A 40 4.65 -27.40 -13.13
C GLN A 40 4.23 -28.31 -14.29
N ASP A 41 4.83 -28.05 -15.44
CA ASP A 41 5.43 -29.16 -16.20
C ASP A 41 6.84 -29.38 -15.60
N VAL A 42 6.99 -30.49 -14.86
CA VAL A 42 8.21 -31.34 -14.69
C VAL A 42 9.26 -31.05 -13.57
N GLN A 43 9.54 -32.13 -12.82
CA GLN A 43 10.75 -32.62 -12.09
C GLN A 43 11.22 -32.09 -10.73
N ASP A 44 10.93 -30.87 -10.29
CA ASP A 44 11.39 -30.42 -8.96
C ASP A 44 10.26 -29.73 -8.18
N ALA A 45 9.42 -30.56 -7.55
CA ALA A 45 8.29 -30.15 -6.73
C ALA A 45 8.71 -29.41 -5.44
N SER A 46 10.00 -29.41 -5.09
CA SER A 46 10.52 -28.78 -3.87
C SER A 46 10.54 -27.24 -3.92
N ARG A 47 10.35 -26.65 -5.11
CA ARG A 47 10.48 -25.19 -5.34
C ARG A 47 9.18 -24.47 -5.69
N VAL A 48 8.05 -25.18 -5.73
CA VAL A 48 6.76 -24.57 -6.10
C VAL A 48 6.10 -24.01 -4.83
N PRO A 49 5.87 -22.70 -4.74
CA PRO A 49 5.08 -22.13 -3.65
C PRO A 49 3.64 -22.64 -3.80
N GLY A 50 3.01 -23.01 -2.68
CA GLY A 50 1.79 -23.82 -2.60
C GLY A 50 0.61 -23.42 -3.50
N VAL A 51 -0.54 -23.09 -2.90
CA VAL A 51 -1.76 -22.74 -3.66
C VAL A 51 -1.87 -21.23 -3.84
N LEU A 52 -2.50 -20.78 -4.92
CA LEU A 52 -2.84 -19.36 -5.05
C LEU A 52 -3.87 -18.96 -4.01
N CYS A 53 -3.78 -17.72 -3.54
CA CYS A 53 -4.77 -17.10 -2.66
C CYS A 53 -6.19 -17.25 -3.24
N ARG A 54 -7.16 -17.57 -2.39
CA ARG A 54 -8.57 -17.69 -2.77
C ARG A 54 -9.14 -16.43 -3.45
N ASN A 55 -8.67 -15.23 -3.08
CA ASN A 55 -9.06 -13.99 -3.77
C ASN A 55 -8.53 -13.89 -5.22
N ALA A 56 -7.53 -14.70 -5.59
CA ALA A 56 -7.10 -14.88 -6.97
C ALA A 56 -8.10 -15.73 -7.74
N SER A 57 -8.48 -16.91 -7.23
CA SER A 57 -9.41 -17.83 -7.90
C SER A 57 -10.83 -17.27 -7.98
N ASP A 58 -11.36 -16.77 -6.86
CA ASP A 58 -12.77 -16.42 -6.74
C ASP A 58 -13.06 -15.06 -7.41
N PHE A 59 -12.09 -14.13 -7.31
CA PHE A 59 -12.30 -12.73 -7.70
C PHE A 59 -11.27 -12.17 -8.69
N GLY A 60 -10.16 -12.85 -8.98
CA GLY A 60 -9.14 -12.36 -9.92
C GLY A 60 -8.51 -11.02 -9.48
N VAL A 61 -8.48 -10.75 -8.17
CA VAL A 61 -7.93 -9.51 -7.60
C VAL A 61 -6.54 -9.70 -6.98
N CYS A 62 -6.14 -10.95 -6.75
CA CYS A 62 -4.84 -11.32 -6.20
C CYS A 62 -4.07 -12.23 -7.19
N ASN A 63 -2.76 -12.29 -7.05
CA ASN A 63 -1.87 -13.21 -7.76
C ASN A 63 -0.80 -13.81 -6.84
N TRP A 64 -0.96 -13.70 -5.52
CA TRP A 64 0.03 -14.20 -4.56
C TRP A 64 -0.29 -15.63 -4.14
N PHE A 65 0.76 -16.41 -3.89
CA PHE A 65 0.67 -17.71 -3.24
C PHE A 65 0.38 -17.57 -1.75
N VAL A 66 -0.27 -18.59 -1.20
CA VAL A 66 -0.46 -18.76 0.23
C VAL A 66 0.83 -19.30 0.85
N SER A 67 1.31 -18.63 1.91
CA SER A 67 2.50 -19.04 2.66
C SER A 67 2.18 -19.97 3.84
N ASP A 68 0.98 -19.87 4.39
CA ASP A 68 0.49 -20.67 5.51
C ASP A 68 -0.48 -21.74 5.00
N GLN A 69 -0.15 -23.02 5.20
CA GLN A 69 -0.96 -24.13 4.69
C GLN A 69 -2.34 -24.22 5.33
N ASP A 70 -2.54 -23.63 6.50
CA ASP A 70 -3.82 -23.61 7.21
C ASP A 70 -4.73 -22.43 6.79
N SER A 71 -4.26 -21.59 5.87
CA SER A 71 -4.98 -20.39 5.39
C SER A 71 -5.42 -20.52 3.93
N ASP A 72 -6.61 -20.01 3.61
CA ASP A 72 -7.05 -19.82 2.22
C ASP A 72 -6.46 -18.56 1.57
N PHE A 73 -5.82 -17.69 2.36
CA PHE A 73 -5.43 -16.34 1.96
C PHE A 73 -3.92 -16.10 2.09
N CYS A 74 -3.34 -15.46 1.08
CA CYS A 74 -1.93 -15.02 1.13
C CYS A 74 -1.71 -13.91 2.17
N LEU A 75 -0.44 -13.68 2.52
CA LEU A 75 0.00 -12.62 3.45
C LEU A 75 -0.68 -11.27 3.22
N SER A 76 -0.88 -10.83 1.98
CA SER A 76 -1.52 -9.54 1.73
C SER A 76 -3.03 -9.55 2.00
N CYS A 77 -3.71 -10.64 1.65
CA CYS A 77 -5.16 -10.74 1.81
C CYS A 77 -5.58 -11.02 3.26
N THR A 78 -4.74 -11.66 4.06
CA THR A 78 -4.99 -11.85 5.51
C THR A 78 -4.99 -10.53 6.28
N LEU A 79 -4.37 -9.47 5.75
CA LEU A 79 -4.40 -8.13 6.35
C LEU A 79 -5.73 -7.39 6.09
N ASN A 80 -6.67 -7.94 5.34
CA ASN A 80 -7.96 -7.30 5.14
C ASN A 80 -8.84 -7.47 6.38
N HIS A 81 -9.12 -6.36 7.06
CA HIS A 81 -10.17 -6.30 8.08
C HIS A 81 -11.55 -6.15 7.43
N THR A 82 -11.65 -5.35 6.36
CA THR A 82 -12.92 -5.14 5.65
C THR A 82 -12.65 -4.97 4.16
N ILE A 83 -13.44 -5.69 3.35
CA ILE A 83 -13.47 -5.55 1.90
C ILE A 83 -14.82 -4.99 1.46
N PRO A 84 -14.91 -4.40 0.25
CA PRO A 84 -16.17 -3.86 -0.25
C PRO A 84 -17.19 -4.97 -0.53
N ASN A 85 -18.47 -4.63 -0.56
CA ASN A 85 -19.50 -5.58 -0.99
C ASN A 85 -19.34 -5.94 -2.48
N LEU A 86 -18.92 -7.16 -2.77
CA LEU A 86 -18.58 -7.62 -4.12
C LEU A 86 -19.80 -7.99 -4.98
N LEU A 87 -21.02 -7.95 -4.43
CA LEU A 87 -22.25 -8.16 -5.20
C LEU A 87 -22.51 -7.03 -6.21
N VAL A 88 -21.82 -5.89 -6.07
CA VAL A 88 -21.89 -4.76 -7.00
C VAL A 88 -20.68 -4.79 -7.95
N PRO A 89 -20.88 -4.92 -9.27
CA PRO A 89 -19.79 -5.14 -10.23
C PRO A 89 -18.64 -4.11 -10.19
N ASP A 90 -18.96 -2.82 -10.06
CA ASP A 90 -17.95 -1.75 -10.04
C ASP A 90 -17.03 -1.83 -8.81
N ARG A 91 -17.55 -2.31 -7.68
CA ARG A 91 -16.79 -2.45 -6.43
C ARG A 91 -15.68 -3.49 -6.56
N ARG A 92 -15.89 -4.54 -7.37
CA ARG A 92 -14.84 -5.54 -7.64
C ARG A 92 -13.66 -4.92 -8.39
N ARG A 93 -13.92 -4.03 -9.35
CA ARG A 93 -12.86 -3.32 -10.09
C ARG A 93 -12.06 -2.41 -9.15
N TRP A 94 -12.74 -1.61 -8.33
CA TRP A 94 -12.09 -0.73 -7.35
C TRP A 94 -11.28 -1.52 -6.32
N TRP A 95 -11.86 -2.60 -5.80
CA TRP A 95 -11.16 -3.48 -4.87
C TRP A 95 -9.90 -4.09 -5.50
N LYS A 96 -9.95 -4.49 -6.77
CA LYS A 96 -8.76 -4.95 -7.50
C LYS A 96 -7.64 -3.91 -7.52
N SER A 97 -7.97 -2.63 -7.78
CA SER A 97 -6.99 -1.54 -7.78
C SER A 97 -6.41 -1.26 -6.38
N LEU A 98 -7.24 -1.30 -5.34
CA LEU A 98 -6.80 -1.18 -3.94
C LEU A 98 -5.87 -2.33 -3.55
N GLU A 99 -6.25 -3.57 -3.87
CA GLU A 99 -5.45 -4.76 -3.59
C GLU A 99 -4.11 -4.74 -4.34
N GLN A 100 -4.08 -4.26 -5.58
CA GLN A 100 -2.83 -4.05 -6.32
C GLN A 100 -1.92 -3.03 -5.62
N ALA A 101 -2.45 -1.86 -5.24
CA ALA A 101 -1.70 -0.84 -4.52
C ALA A 101 -1.18 -1.36 -3.17
N LYS A 102 -2.03 -2.02 -2.39
CA LYS A 102 -1.66 -2.66 -1.11
C LYS A 102 -0.53 -3.68 -1.30
N ARG A 103 -0.60 -4.56 -2.29
CA ARG A 103 0.46 -5.55 -2.55
C ARG A 103 1.78 -4.92 -2.94
N ARG A 104 1.76 -3.81 -3.69
CA ARG A 104 2.98 -3.05 -3.99
C ARG A 104 3.60 -2.47 -2.72
N LEU A 105 2.80 -1.86 -1.84
CA LEU A 105 3.27 -1.41 -0.53
C LEU A 105 3.91 -2.56 0.24
N ILE A 106 3.20 -3.69 0.41
CA ILE A 106 3.70 -4.82 1.18
C ILE A 106 4.98 -5.38 0.57
N TYR A 107 5.09 -5.46 -0.75
CA TYR A 107 6.34 -5.83 -1.40
C TYR A 107 7.50 -4.92 -0.96
N SER A 108 7.33 -3.59 -1.02
CA SER A 108 8.37 -2.65 -0.62
C SER A 108 8.75 -2.82 0.86
N LEU A 109 7.76 -3.04 1.74
CA LEU A 109 8.00 -3.31 3.16
C LEU A 109 8.81 -4.60 3.38
N LEU A 110 8.46 -5.68 2.67
CA LEU A 110 9.18 -6.95 2.74
C LEU A 110 10.61 -6.85 2.17
N SER A 111 10.81 -6.06 1.11
CA SER A 111 12.14 -5.82 0.53
C SER A 111 13.04 -5.03 1.47
N LEU A 112 12.48 -4.14 2.29
CA LEU A 112 13.16 -3.43 3.36
C LEU A 112 13.27 -4.24 4.68
N GLN A 113 12.82 -5.50 4.68
CA GLN A 113 12.81 -6.38 5.85
C GLN A 113 12.01 -5.80 7.04
N LEU A 114 11.01 -4.98 6.76
CA LEU A 114 10.11 -4.44 7.78
C LEU A 114 9.07 -5.49 8.19
N PRO A 115 8.66 -5.52 9.48
CA PRO A 115 7.67 -6.48 9.94
C PRO A 115 6.29 -6.18 9.34
N VAL A 116 5.69 -7.20 8.71
CA VAL A 116 4.30 -7.18 8.21
C VAL A 116 3.54 -8.29 8.94
N VAL A 117 2.94 -7.92 10.07
CA VAL A 117 2.21 -8.84 10.95
C VAL A 117 0.74 -8.44 10.96
N SER A 118 -0.17 -9.40 10.79
CA SER A 118 -1.60 -9.12 10.79
C SER A 118 -2.07 -8.66 12.16
N LYS A 119 -3.03 -7.72 12.17
CA LYS A 119 -3.73 -7.35 13.41
C LYS A 119 -4.53 -8.52 14.02
N GLY A 120 -4.82 -9.56 13.23
CA GLY A 120 -5.40 -10.81 13.71
C GLY A 120 -4.42 -11.66 14.53
N ASP A 121 -3.12 -11.52 14.28
CA ASP A 121 -2.06 -12.29 14.96
C ASP A 121 -1.43 -11.49 16.12
N ALA A 122 -1.40 -10.16 16.00
CA ALA A 122 -0.85 -9.26 17.03
C ALA A 122 -1.74 -8.04 17.20
N ARG A 123 -2.02 -7.64 18.45
CA ARG A 123 -2.93 -6.52 18.76
C ARG A 123 -2.54 -5.22 18.07
N ASP A 124 -1.25 -4.93 18.00
CA ASP A 124 -0.69 -3.72 17.39
C ASP A 124 -0.43 -3.87 15.89
N GLY A 125 -0.71 -5.03 15.29
CA GLY A 125 -0.41 -5.37 13.89
C GLY A 125 -1.15 -4.54 12.85
N LEU A 126 -0.82 -4.79 11.58
CA LEU A 126 -1.32 -4.08 10.42
C LEU A 126 -2.64 -4.69 9.93
N ALA A 127 -3.59 -3.84 9.59
CA ALA A 127 -4.82 -4.23 8.91
C ALA A 127 -5.31 -3.13 7.98
N PHE A 128 -6.08 -3.52 6.96
CA PHE A 128 -6.65 -2.63 5.96
C PHE A 128 -8.18 -2.72 5.94
N LYS A 129 -8.82 -1.56 5.97
CA LYS A 129 -10.26 -1.39 5.89
C LYS A 129 -10.63 -0.63 4.63
N PHE A 130 -11.25 -1.31 3.67
CA PHE A 130 -11.78 -0.71 2.46
C PHE A 130 -13.28 -0.50 2.61
N ILE A 131 -13.70 0.74 2.77
CA ILE A 131 -15.09 1.08 3.08
C ILE A 131 -15.59 2.17 2.14
N GLU A 132 -16.90 2.17 1.91
CA GLU A 132 -17.62 3.20 1.17
C GLU A 132 -18.36 4.14 2.11
N ASP A 133 -18.72 5.30 1.58
CA ASP A 133 -19.67 6.22 2.19
C ASP A 133 -20.77 6.57 1.20
N GLN A 134 -21.67 7.46 1.61
CA GLN A 134 -22.82 7.90 0.82
C GLN A 134 -22.44 8.56 -0.51
N ARG A 135 -21.18 8.96 -0.72
CA ARG A 135 -20.71 9.47 -2.03
C ARG A 135 -20.73 8.37 -3.09
N THR A 136 -20.43 7.13 -2.72
CA THR A 136 -20.43 5.96 -3.63
C THR A 136 -21.67 5.07 -3.46
N ASN A 137 -22.28 5.07 -2.28
CA ASN A 137 -23.45 4.24 -2.00
C ASN A 137 -24.39 4.94 -1.00
N PRO A 138 -25.49 5.57 -1.46
CA PRO A 138 -26.44 6.26 -0.59
C PRO A 138 -27.10 5.38 0.48
N LEU A 139 -26.99 4.05 0.37
CA LEU A 139 -27.60 3.09 1.30
C LEU A 139 -26.71 2.73 2.50
N VAL A 140 -25.45 3.19 2.54
CA VAL A 140 -24.60 2.99 3.72
C VAL A 140 -24.85 4.07 4.77
N ARG A 141 -24.50 3.75 6.02
CA ARG A 141 -24.74 4.63 7.17
C ARG A 141 -23.77 5.81 7.17
N GLU A 142 -22.54 5.57 6.73
CA GLU A 142 -21.45 6.52 6.75
C GLU A 142 -21.68 7.62 5.70
N GLU A 143 -21.91 8.84 6.13
CA GLU A 143 -22.03 10.00 5.23
C GLU A 143 -20.69 10.33 4.56
N PHE A 144 -19.61 10.24 5.34
CA PHE A 144 -18.24 10.48 4.89
C PHE A 144 -17.26 9.57 5.62
N VAL A 145 -16.38 8.91 4.87
CA VAL A 145 -15.22 8.18 5.41
C VAL A 145 -13.95 8.89 4.96
N SER A 146 -13.18 9.36 5.93
CA SER A 146 -11.80 9.83 5.73
C SER A 146 -10.85 8.65 5.57
N THR A 147 -9.96 8.74 4.58
CA THR A 147 -8.76 7.91 4.54
C THR A 147 -7.82 8.32 5.66
N GLY A 148 -7.22 7.34 6.33
CA GLY A 148 -6.39 7.59 7.51
C GLY A 148 -5.92 6.32 8.19
N HIS A 149 -5.12 6.50 9.23
CA HIS A 149 -4.56 5.45 10.05
C HIS A 149 -5.02 5.59 11.51
N ASN A 150 -5.35 4.47 12.16
CA ASN A 150 -5.59 4.41 13.60
C ASN A 150 -5.11 3.08 14.18
N ASP A 151 -4.09 3.10 15.04
CA ASP A 151 -3.55 1.92 15.74
C ASP A 151 -3.31 0.73 14.79
N GLY A 152 -2.63 0.94 13.66
CA GLY A 152 -2.37 -0.10 12.65
C GLY A 152 -3.55 -0.51 11.78
N LEU A 153 -4.73 0.09 11.95
CA LEU A 153 -5.82 -0.01 10.99
C LEU A 153 -5.74 1.13 9.98
N ILE A 154 -5.33 0.82 8.76
CA ILE A 154 -5.35 1.77 7.63
C ILE A 154 -6.71 1.68 6.95
N THR A 155 -7.46 2.77 7.00
CA THR A 155 -8.76 2.91 6.34
C THR A 155 -8.59 3.66 5.04
N ILE A 156 -9.05 3.07 3.93
CA ILE A 156 -9.09 3.72 2.62
C ILE A 156 -10.53 3.77 2.15
N ASN A 157 -10.99 4.94 1.73
CA ASN A 157 -12.28 5.05 1.07
C ASN A 157 -12.21 4.46 -0.35
N ILE A 158 -13.12 3.57 -0.69
CA ILE A 158 -13.10 2.91 -2.01
C ILE A 158 -13.30 3.89 -3.18
N ALA A 159 -13.91 5.05 -2.93
CA ALA A 159 -14.06 6.13 -3.91
C ALA A 159 -12.71 6.62 -4.44
N GLU A 160 -11.62 6.48 -3.70
CA GLU A 160 -10.28 6.85 -4.18
C GLU A 160 -9.79 5.96 -5.32
N ALA A 161 -10.34 4.75 -5.46
CA ALA A 161 -10.03 3.88 -6.58
C ALA A 161 -10.70 4.35 -7.88
N ASP A 162 -11.72 5.20 -7.81
CA ASP A 162 -12.31 5.85 -8.98
C ASP A 162 -11.40 6.98 -9.48
N HIS A 163 -10.86 6.81 -10.69
CA HIS A 163 -9.92 7.74 -11.30
C HIS A 163 -10.52 9.14 -11.49
N VAL A 164 -11.82 9.24 -11.81
CA VAL A 164 -12.49 10.53 -12.05
C VAL A 164 -12.64 11.29 -10.74
N ARG A 165 -13.15 10.62 -9.71
CA ARG A 165 -13.30 11.21 -8.37
C ARG A 165 -11.96 11.54 -7.73
N ARG A 166 -10.91 10.76 -8.04
CA ARG A 166 -9.54 11.05 -7.57
C ARG A 166 -8.98 12.33 -8.17
N GLU A 167 -9.14 12.57 -9.47
CA GLU A 167 -8.73 13.84 -10.08
C GLU A 167 -9.54 15.02 -9.52
N GLN A 168 -10.85 14.87 -9.32
CA GLN A 168 -11.67 15.90 -8.67
C GLN A 168 -11.22 16.19 -7.23
N SER A 169 -10.88 15.15 -6.46
CA SER A 169 -10.34 15.32 -5.11
C SER A 169 -8.95 15.97 -5.12
N ARG A 170 -8.12 15.69 -6.12
CA ARG A 170 -6.79 16.32 -6.27
C ARG A 170 -6.90 17.82 -6.52
N GLU A 171 -7.82 18.24 -7.39
CA GLU A 171 -8.09 19.66 -7.63
C GLU A 171 -8.58 20.36 -6.35
N TYR A 172 -9.39 19.68 -5.53
CA TYR A 172 -9.90 20.23 -4.27
C TYR A 172 -8.87 20.27 -3.13
N THR A 173 -7.92 19.32 -3.08
CA THR A 173 -6.87 19.27 -2.06
C THR A 173 -5.60 20.02 -2.43
N GLY A 174 -5.37 20.32 -3.71
CA GLY A 174 -4.20 21.08 -4.19
C GLY A 174 -2.89 20.28 -4.13
N GLU A 175 -2.97 18.96 -4.02
CA GLU A 175 -1.81 18.08 -3.81
C GLU A 175 -1.42 17.34 -5.09
N LEU A 176 -0.15 17.48 -5.48
CA LEU A 176 0.39 17.01 -6.77
C LEU A 176 0.51 15.47 -6.92
N TYR A 177 0.31 14.66 -5.87
CA TYR A 177 0.71 13.24 -5.88
C TYR A 177 -0.24 12.22 -5.19
N ARG A 178 -1.57 12.39 -5.25
CA ARG A 178 -2.49 11.37 -4.69
C ARG A 178 -2.72 10.18 -5.61
N THR A 179 -1.81 9.22 -5.67
CA THR A 179 -2.09 7.86 -6.21
C THR A 179 -2.57 6.96 -5.08
N LEU A 180 -3.31 5.87 -5.37
CA LEU A 180 -3.67 4.89 -4.34
C LEU A 180 -2.43 4.42 -3.57
N LEU A 181 -1.39 4.00 -4.27
CA LEU A 181 -0.15 3.56 -3.64
C LEU A 181 0.49 4.65 -2.76
N GLY A 182 0.41 5.92 -3.18
CA GLY A 182 0.87 7.07 -2.38
C GLY A 182 0.16 7.15 -1.03
N HIS A 183 -1.17 7.05 -1.00
CA HIS A 183 -1.92 7.03 0.25
C HIS A 183 -1.58 5.82 1.12
N PHE A 184 -1.52 4.62 0.54
CA PHE A 184 -1.11 3.43 1.27
C PHE A 184 0.27 3.62 1.93
N ARG A 185 1.23 4.24 1.23
CA ARG A 185 2.54 4.52 1.79
C ARG A 185 2.49 5.59 2.89
N HIS A 186 1.76 6.68 2.70
CA HIS A 186 1.58 7.73 3.70
C HIS A 186 1.00 7.14 5.00
N GLU A 187 -0.12 6.43 4.91
CA GLU A 187 -0.78 5.83 6.07
C GLU A 187 0.08 4.74 6.74
N ALA A 188 0.86 3.99 5.96
CA ALA A 188 1.85 3.07 6.50
C ALA A 188 2.98 3.81 7.23
N GLY A 189 3.31 5.04 6.84
CA GLY A 189 4.26 5.90 7.53
C GLY A 189 3.85 6.14 8.98
N HIS A 190 2.58 6.45 9.25
CA HIS A 190 2.07 6.57 10.61
C HIS A 190 2.18 5.25 11.39
N TYR A 191 1.84 4.13 10.76
CA TYR A 191 1.99 2.81 11.39
C TYR A 191 3.44 2.49 11.78
N TYR A 192 4.40 2.85 10.93
CA TYR A 192 5.82 2.61 11.19
C TYR A 192 6.46 3.67 12.09
N PHE A 193 5.86 4.86 12.26
CA PHE A 193 6.27 5.81 13.30
C PHE A 193 6.17 5.15 14.69
N ASP A 194 5.03 4.51 15.00
CA ASP A 194 4.83 3.86 16.29
C ASP A 194 5.86 2.74 16.55
N ARG A 195 6.34 2.07 15.49
CA ARG A 195 7.25 0.92 15.56
C ARG A 195 8.72 1.28 15.57
N LEU A 196 9.11 2.23 14.75
CA LEU A 196 10.50 2.58 14.50
C LEU A 196 10.96 3.77 15.34
N VAL A 197 10.02 4.64 15.73
CA VAL A 197 10.34 5.92 16.40
C VAL A 197 9.77 5.99 17.81
N LYS A 198 8.43 5.96 17.96
CA LYS A 198 7.76 6.24 19.23
C LYS A 198 8.19 5.32 20.38
N ASN A 199 8.29 4.03 20.08
CA ASN A 199 8.66 3.01 21.05
C ASN A 199 10.16 2.69 21.03
N SER A 200 10.98 3.58 20.46
CA SER A 200 12.44 3.41 20.33
C SER A 200 13.20 4.59 20.95
N GLY A 201 14.53 4.53 20.91
CA GLY A 201 15.40 5.65 21.31
C GLY A 201 15.48 6.79 20.28
N ALA A 202 14.70 6.74 19.19
CA ALA A 202 14.84 7.67 18.06
C ALA A 202 13.99 8.96 18.17
N LEU A 203 13.15 9.11 19.20
CA LEU A 203 12.25 10.27 19.34
C LEU A 203 12.97 11.63 19.34
N GLU A 204 14.13 11.74 20.00
CA GLU A 204 14.87 13.01 20.00
C GLU A 204 15.46 13.34 18.62
N ALA A 205 15.91 12.32 17.88
CA ALA A 205 16.37 12.49 16.51
C ALA A 205 15.22 12.86 15.56
N PHE A 206 14.04 12.26 15.76
CA PHE A 206 12.82 12.63 15.05
C PHE A 206 12.49 14.11 15.30
N ARG A 207 12.46 14.55 16.56
CA ARG A 207 12.11 15.94 16.90
C ARG A 207 13.10 16.96 16.35
N ALA A 208 14.37 16.59 16.26
CA ALA A 208 15.40 17.44 15.66
C ALA A 208 15.20 17.63 14.14
N LEU A 209 14.58 16.67 13.46
CA LEU A 209 14.37 16.69 12.00
C LEU A 209 12.98 17.21 11.61
N PHE A 210 11.93 16.71 12.25
CA PHE A 210 10.52 16.92 11.89
C PHE A 210 9.79 17.90 12.82
N GLY A 211 10.35 18.16 14.01
CA GLY A 211 9.72 18.96 15.06
C GLY A 211 8.93 18.14 16.09
N ASP A 212 8.27 18.85 17.01
CA ASP A 212 7.61 18.25 18.17
C ASP A 212 6.25 17.62 17.82
N GLU A 213 6.18 16.30 17.83
CA GLU A 213 4.99 15.51 17.52
C GLU A 213 3.89 15.61 18.57
N ARG A 214 4.17 16.18 19.74
CA ARG A 214 3.20 16.34 20.84
C ARG A 214 2.26 17.54 20.64
N LYS A 215 2.48 18.33 19.59
CA LYS A 215 1.54 19.38 19.19
C LYS A 215 0.14 18.78 19.03
N ASP A 216 -0.89 19.58 19.30
CA ASP A 216 -2.26 19.10 19.13
C ASP A 216 -2.52 18.80 17.66
N TYR A 217 -2.59 17.51 17.35
CA TYR A 217 -2.76 17.02 16.00
C TYR A 217 -4.04 17.56 15.34
N SER A 218 -5.15 17.56 16.07
CA SER A 218 -6.45 17.96 15.50
C SER A 218 -6.48 19.47 15.27
N GLY A 219 -6.01 20.25 16.23
CA GLY A 219 -5.86 21.70 16.09
C GLY A 219 -4.93 22.09 14.93
N ALA A 220 -3.77 21.43 14.81
CA ALA A 220 -2.81 21.72 13.75
C ALA A 220 -3.36 21.44 12.35
N LEU A 221 -4.10 20.34 12.16
CA LEU A 221 -4.78 20.07 10.89
C LEU A 221 -5.88 21.09 10.60
N GLN A 222 -6.67 21.48 11.59
CA GLN A 222 -7.72 22.49 11.42
C GLN A 222 -7.13 23.84 11.00
N ASP A 223 -6.05 24.26 11.65
CA ASP A 223 -5.31 25.49 11.32
C ASP A 223 -4.74 25.42 9.91
N TYR A 224 -4.16 24.28 9.53
CA TYR A 224 -3.66 24.06 8.17
C TYR A 224 -4.78 24.22 7.15
N TYR A 225 -5.89 23.48 7.27
CA TYR A 225 -6.97 23.54 6.28
C TYR A 225 -7.61 24.93 6.18
N SER A 226 -7.66 25.67 7.29
CA SER A 226 -8.18 27.05 7.32
C SER A 226 -7.25 28.03 6.59
N ASN A 227 -5.93 27.81 6.63
CA ASN A 227 -4.93 28.75 6.15
C ASN A 227 -4.13 28.28 4.92
N ARG A 228 -4.39 27.07 4.39
CA ARG A 228 -3.57 26.40 3.35
C ARG A 228 -3.40 27.18 2.06
N THR A 229 -4.29 28.12 1.76
CA THR A 229 -4.23 28.92 0.52
C THR A 229 -3.38 30.18 0.67
N SER A 230 -3.21 30.67 1.90
CA SER A 230 -2.39 31.83 2.23
C SER A 230 -1.01 31.48 2.76
N ALA A 231 -0.82 30.24 3.24
CA ALA A 231 0.47 29.76 3.71
C ALA A 231 1.47 29.70 2.54
N GLN A 232 2.66 30.26 2.75
CA GLN A 232 3.75 30.12 1.80
C GLN A 232 4.30 28.70 1.89
N LYS A 233 4.51 28.03 0.75
CA LYS A 233 5.16 26.72 0.72
C LYS A 233 6.59 26.83 1.25
N ASP A 234 6.90 26.10 2.30
CA ASP A 234 8.27 25.85 2.74
C ASP A 234 9.04 25.04 1.68
N PRO A 235 10.19 25.54 1.15
CA PRO A 235 10.99 24.81 0.17
C PRO A 235 11.70 23.58 0.75
N ASP A 236 11.87 23.49 2.07
CA ASP A 236 12.58 22.39 2.72
C ASP A 236 11.68 21.16 2.97
N LEU A 237 10.37 21.30 2.74
CA LEU A 237 9.38 20.23 2.92
C LEU A 237 8.93 19.62 1.58
N ILE A 238 8.71 18.31 1.59
CA ILE A 238 8.36 17.54 0.38
C ILE A 238 7.03 17.98 -0.23
N SER A 239 6.07 18.34 0.62
CA SER A 239 4.74 18.78 0.19
C SER A 239 4.23 19.94 1.04
N HIS A 240 3.23 20.64 0.53
CA HIS A 240 2.57 21.69 1.30
C HIS A 240 1.89 21.11 2.56
N TYR A 241 1.37 19.89 2.46
CA TYR A 241 0.68 19.20 3.54
C TYR A 241 1.60 18.71 4.67
N ALA A 242 2.88 18.44 4.38
CA ALA A 242 3.89 18.16 5.40
C ALA A 242 3.99 19.26 6.48
N GLN A 243 3.69 20.52 6.13
CA GLN A 243 3.66 21.64 7.08
C GLN A 243 2.55 21.53 8.13
N ALA A 244 1.55 20.67 7.92
CA ALA A 244 0.37 20.60 8.77
C ALA A 244 0.71 20.07 10.17
N HIS A 245 1.60 19.09 10.27
CA HIS A 245 2.03 18.53 11.55
C HIS A 245 3.32 17.69 11.38
N PRO A 246 4.22 17.60 12.38
CA PRO A 246 5.43 16.77 12.29
C PRO A 246 5.20 15.30 11.92
N LEU A 247 4.07 14.73 12.36
CA LEU A 247 3.67 13.36 11.97
C LEU A 247 3.27 13.25 10.49
N GLU A 248 2.70 14.31 9.90
CA GLU A 248 2.38 14.33 8.46
C GLU A 248 3.65 14.51 7.64
N ASP A 249 4.58 15.35 8.08
CA ASP A 249 5.90 15.48 7.44
C ASP A 249 6.64 14.14 7.40
N TRP A 250 6.67 13.44 8.53
CA TRP A 250 7.20 12.07 8.59
C TRP A 250 6.53 11.12 7.59
N ALA A 251 5.19 11.11 7.53
CA ALA A 251 4.45 10.24 6.64
C ALA A 251 4.69 10.57 5.15
N GLU A 252 4.83 11.86 4.82
CA GLU A 252 5.18 12.34 3.48
C GLU A 252 6.62 11.96 3.10
N VAL A 253 7.59 12.14 3.99
CA VAL A 253 8.99 11.72 3.80
C VAL A 253 9.08 10.21 3.67
N TRP A 254 8.38 9.44 4.50
CA TRP A 254 8.29 7.99 4.39
C TRP A 254 7.72 7.56 3.03
N SER A 255 6.62 8.18 2.60
CA SER A 255 5.98 7.89 1.33
C SER A 255 6.90 8.17 0.14
N HIS A 256 7.60 9.30 0.19
CA HIS A 256 8.58 9.69 -0.83
C HIS A 256 9.81 8.78 -0.83
N TYR A 257 10.31 8.39 0.36
CA TYR A 257 11.39 7.42 0.49
C TYR A 257 11.04 6.09 -0.18
N LEU A 258 9.86 5.52 0.11
CA LEU A 258 9.41 4.29 -0.54
C LEU A 258 9.23 4.47 -2.05
N HIS A 259 8.83 5.66 -2.51
CA HIS A 259 8.77 5.96 -3.93
C HIS A 259 10.15 5.93 -4.59
N MET A 260 11.17 6.52 -3.96
CA MET A 260 12.55 6.51 -4.45
C MET A 260 13.10 5.09 -4.49
N VAL A 261 12.92 4.30 -3.41
CA VAL A 261 13.37 2.89 -3.34
C VAL A 261 12.78 2.07 -4.49
N ASP A 262 11.47 2.16 -4.73
CA ASP A 262 10.82 1.40 -5.81
C ASP A 262 11.29 1.83 -7.21
N THR A 263 11.65 3.10 -7.37
CA THR A 263 12.19 3.66 -8.62
C THR A 263 13.61 3.16 -8.87
N LEU A 264 14.46 3.19 -7.84
CA LEU A 264 15.82 2.66 -7.90
C LEU A 264 15.86 1.15 -8.18
N GLU A 265 14.94 0.37 -7.59
CA GLU A 265 14.85 -1.07 -7.88
C GLU A 265 14.51 -1.34 -9.36
N THR A 266 13.64 -0.50 -9.94
CA THR A 266 13.31 -0.56 -11.37
C THR A 266 14.55 -0.24 -12.21
N ALA A 267 15.25 0.86 -11.90
CA ALA A 267 16.44 1.30 -12.61
C ALA A 267 17.58 0.26 -12.56
N ALA A 268 17.82 -0.34 -11.39
CA ALA A 268 18.81 -1.40 -11.21
C ALA A 268 18.52 -2.63 -12.10
N THR A 269 17.24 -2.96 -12.30
CA THR A 269 16.82 -4.07 -13.16
C THR A 269 17.15 -3.83 -14.64
N TYR A 270 17.19 -2.57 -15.08
CA TYR A 270 17.60 -2.20 -16.45
C TYR A 270 19.10 -1.94 -16.59
N GLY A 271 19.91 -2.27 -15.59
CA GLY A 271 21.36 -2.11 -15.65
C GLY A 271 21.82 -0.64 -15.56
N MET A 272 20.96 0.27 -15.09
CA MET A 272 21.37 1.63 -14.78
C MET A 272 22.16 1.60 -13.47
N GLN A 273 23.48 1.45 -13.57
CA GLN A 273 24.37 1.70 -12.44
C GLN A 273 24.51 3.20 -12.22
N GLN A 274 24.43 3.65 -10.96
CA GLN A 274 24.91 4.98 -10.60
C GLN A 274 26.38 5.08 -11.05
N GLY A 275 26.69 6.13 -11.82
CA GLY A 275 28.07 6.55 -12.04
C GLY A 275 28.67 7.13 -10.76
#